data_AF-A0A947TC16-F1
#
_entry.id   AF-A0A947TC16-F1
#
_cell.length_a   1.000
_cell.length_b   1.000
_cell.length_c   1.000
_cell.angle_alpha   90.00
_cell.angle_beta   90.00
_cell.angle_gamma   90.00
#
_symmetry.space_group_name_H-M   'P 1'
#
loop_
_entity.id
_entity.type
_entity.pdbx_description
1 polymer ?
#
loop_
_entity_poly.entity_id
_entity_poly.type
_entity_poly.pdbx_seq_one_letter_code
_entity_poly.pdbx_strand_id
1 'polypeptide(L)'
;MATTADAFQAHADDHAHDHADHKPGFFARWFMSTNHKDIGTLYLIFAIIAGIIGGAISGIMRMELAEPGIQYLTWWAEFMAGTSDIDTALHMWNVFITAHGLIMVFFMVMPAMIGGFGNWFVPLMIGAPDMAFPRMNNVSFWLTVAGFLSLMASLFFPGGTGP
;
A
#
# COMPACT_ATOMS: atom_id res chain seq x y z
N MET A 1 -31.06 -29.93 56.20
CA MET A 1 -31.36 -30.17 54.77
C MET A 1 -32.01 -28.91 54.22
N ALA A 2 -31.30 -28.21 53.33
CA ALA A 2 -31.71 -27.12 52.43
C ALA A 2 -32.52 -25.90 52.96
N THR A 3 -31.81 -24.76 53.00
CA THR A 3 -32.30 -23.38 52.79
C THR A 3 -32.87 -23.24 51.36
N THR A 4 -33.81 -22.36 50.99
CA THR A 4 -33.69 -20.89 50.90
C THR A 4 -35.05 -20.27 50.55
N ALA A 5 -35.40 -19.13 51.16
CA ALA A 5 -36.34 -18.17 50.59
C ALA A 5 -35.63 -16.81 50.49
N ASP A 6 -35.73 -16.22 49.29
CA ASP A 6 -35.66 -14.81 48.90
C ASP A 6 -34.57 -13.88 49.46
N ALA A 7 -33.75 -13.35 48.55
CA ALA A 7 -33.60 -11.90 48.35
C ALA A 7 -32.78 -11.61 47.09
N PHE A 8 -33.41 -10.92 46.14
CA PHE A 8 -32.77 -10.16 45.08
C PHE A 8 -31.84 -9.11 45.69
N GLN A 9 -30.53 -9.20 45.41
CA GLN A 9 -29.55 -8.15 45.71
C GLN A 9 -28.90 -7.71 44.40
N ALA A 10 -29.16 -6.45 44.04
CA ALA A 10 -28.62 -5.75 42.89
C ALA A 10 -27.12 -5.42 43.05
N HIS A 11 -26.43 -5.32 41.90
CA HIS A 11 -25.16 -4.63 41.62
C HIS A 11 -24.10 -4.55 42.74
N ALA A 12 -23.03 -5.34 42.56
CA ALA A 12 -21.71 -5.02 43.08
C ALA A 12 -20.81 -4.66 41.88
N ASP A 13 -20.61 -3.36 41.69
CA ASP A 13 -19.54 -2.80 40.86
C ASP A 13 -18.20 -3.10 41.54
N ASP A 14 -17.53 -4.19 41.14
CA ASP A 14 -16.12 -4.40 41.46
C ASP A 14 -15.24 -3.70 40.42
N HIS A 15 -14.87 -2.48 40.77
CA HIS A 15 -13.78 -1.72 40.15
C HIS A 15 -12.44 -2.44 40.40
N ALA A 16 -11.97 -3.20 39.42
CA ALA A 16 -10.58 -3.62 39.31
C ALA A 16 -9.93 -2.95 38.09
N HIS A 17 -9.44 -1.73 38.32
CA HIS A 17 -8.53 -1.03 37.43
C HIS A 17 -7.15 -1.69 37.51
N ASP A 18 -6.81 -2.58 36.57
CA ASP A 18 -5.43 -2.78 36.10
C ASP A 18 -5.37 -3.79 34.94
N HIS A 19 -5.84 -3.38 33.76
CA HIS A 19 -5.35 -3.98 32.53
C HIS A 19 -4.25 -3.08 32.00
N ALA A 20 -3.03 -3.40 32.43
CA ALA A 20 -1.80 -2.91 31.86
C ALA A 20 -1.96 -2.81 30.33
N ASP A 21 -1.89 -1.57 29.85
CA ASP A 21 -2.04 -1.15 28.46
C ASP A 21 -0.81 -1.68 27.69
N HIS A 22 -0.76 -3.00 27.46
CA HIS A 22 0.29 -3.67 26.70
C HIS A 22 0.08 -3.36 25.21
N LYS A 23 0.30 -2.09 24.84
CA LYS A 23 0.36 -1.69 23.44
C LYS A 23 1.42 -2.57 22.77
N PRO A 24 1.06 -3.35 21.74
CA PRO A 24 2.04 -4.16 21.03
C PRO A 24 3.17 -3.25 20.56
N GLY A 25 4.42 -3.70 20.73
CA GLY A 25 5.58 -2.93 20.30
C GLY A 25 5.45 -2.49 18.85
N PHE A 26 6.11 -1.39 18.45
CA PHE A 26 5.99 -0.78 17.12
C PHE A 26 6.03 -1.80 15.98
N PHE A 27 6.94 -2.78 16.04
CA PHE A 27 7.05 -3.84 15.05
C PHE A 27 5.84 -4.79 15.05
N ALA A 28 5.37 -5.25 16.22
CA ALA A 28 4.20 -6.11 16.30
C ALA A 28 2.93 -5.37 15.83
N ARG A 29 2.81 -4.08 16.11
CA ARG A 29 1.67 -3.25 15.73
C ARG A 29 1.63 -2.91 14.24
N TRP A 30 2.77 -2.70 13.58
CA TRP A 30 2.80 -2.27 12.17
C TRP A 30 3.17 -3.39 11.19
N PHE A 31 4.01 -4.36 11.58
CA PHE A 31 4.39 -5.50 10.72
C PHE A 31 3.56 -6.76 10.97
N MET A 32 3.02 -6.95 12.17
CA MET A 32 2.22 -8.13 12.54
C MET A 32 0.79 -7.79 12.96
N SER A 33 0.26 -6.64 12.51
CA SER A 33 -1.09 -6.22 12.86
C SER A 33 -2.12 -7.21 12.35
N THR A 34 -3.12 -7.52 13.18
CA THR A 34 -4.33 -8.22 12.75
C THR A 34 -5.52 -7.29 12.61
N ASN A 35 -5.43 -6.04 13.06
CA ASN A 35 -6.56 -5.12 13.04
C ASN A 35 -6.80 -4.56 11.63
N HIS A 36 -8.00 -4.77 11.08
CA HIS A 36 -8.38 -4.26 9.76
C HIS A 36 -8.21 -2.74 9.58
N LYS A 37 -8.36 -1.94 10.64
CA LYS A 37 -8.19 -0.48 10.56
C LYS A 37 -6.72 -0.08 10.39
N ASP A 38 -5.83 -0.71 11.15
CA ASP A 38 -4.39 -0.46 11.04
C ASP A 38 -3.88 -0.91 9.66
N ILE A 39 -4.31 -2.08 9.20
CA ILE A 39 -3.96 -2.60 7.86
C ILE A 39 -4.49 -1.68 6.76
N GLY A 40 -5.74 -1.22 6.85
CA GLY A 40 -6.30 -0.29 5.86
C GLY A 40 -5.60 1.08 5.87
N THR A 41 -5.16 1.58 7.03
CA THR A 41 -4.33 2.80 7.09
C THR A 41 -2.97 2.59 6.42
N LEU A 42 -2.34 1.42 6.60
CA LEU A 42 -1.10 1.07 5.88
C LEU A 42 -1.28 1.08 4.36
N TYR A 43 -2.40 0.54 3.85
CA TYR A 43 -2.73 0.59 2.43
C TYR A 43 -2.91 2.02 1.90
N LEU A 44 -3.55 2.91 2.67
CA LEU A 44 -3.72 4.31 2.28
C LEU A 44 -2.38 5.06 2.23
N ILE A 45 -1.53 4.87 3.24
CA ILE A 45 -0.18 5.47 3.27
C ILE A 45 0.63 4.97 2.07
N PHE A 46 0.62 3.67 1.82
CA PHE A 46 1.28 3.07 0.67
C PHE A 46 0.77 3.66 -0.66
N ALA A 47 -0.55 3.76 -0.84
CA ALA A 47 -1.14 4.28 -2.06
C ALA A 47 -0.79 5.76 -2.30
N ILE A 48 -0.65 6.57 -1.25
CA ILE A 48 -0.18 7.96 -1.36
C ILE A 48 1.27 7.99 -1.87
N ILE A 49 2.15 7.16 -1.30
CA ILE A 49 3.56 7.08 -1.73
C ILE A 49 3.66 6.62 -3.19
N ALA A 50 2.97 5.53 -3.54
CA ALA A 50 2.91 5.03 -4.91
C ALA A 50 2.32 6.09 -5.86
N GLY A 51 1.29 6.83 -5.43
CA GLY A 51 0.67 7.91 -6.19
C GLY A 51 1.62 9.10 -6.43
N ILE A 52 2.46 9.47 -5.46
CA ILE A 52 3.49 10.50 -5.63
C ILE A 52 4.52 10.05 -6.68
N ILE A 53 4.96 8.79 -6.62
CA ILE A 53 5.91 8.24 -7.60
C ILE A 53 5.28 8.18 -9.00
N GLY A 54 4.05 7.65 -9.12
CA GLY A 54 3.31 7.61 -10.38
C GLY A 54 3.03 9.01 -10.95
N GLY A 55 2.73 9.97 -10.08
CA GLY A 55 2.54 11.38 -10.42
C GLY A 55 3.83 12.05 -10.91
N ALA A 56 4.97 11.76 -10.29
CA ALA A 56 6.27 12.25 -10.73
C ALA A 56 6.62 11.75 -12.14
N ILE A 57 6.38 10.46 -12.44
CA ILE A 57 6.56 9.91 -13.79
C ILE A 57 5.62 10.59 -14.79
N SER A 58 4.36 10.85 -14.40
CA SER A 58 3.43 11.65 -15.23
C SER A 58 3.96 13.06 -15.51
N GLY A 59 4.56 13.69 -14.50
CA GLY A 59 5.21 14.99 -14.63
C GLY A 59 6.35 14.98 -15.65
N ILE A 60 7.23 13.97 -15.59
CA ILE A 60 8.32 13.79 -16.57
C ILE A 60 7.76 13.63 -17.97
N MET A 61 6.76 12.76 -18.16
CA MET A 61 6.15 12.56 -19.48
C MET A 61 5.51 13.84 -20.04
N ARG A 62 4.87 14.64 -19.17
CA ARG A 62 4.28 15.92 -19.58
C ARG A 62 5.33 16.97 -19.94
N MET A 63 6.47 16.98 -19.24
CA MET A 63 7.59 17.86 -19.59
C MET A 63 8.19 17.48 -20.95
N GLU A 64 8.29 16.19 -21.25
CA GLU A 64 8.77 15.73 -22.57
C GLU A 64 7.83 16.12 -23.72
N LEU A 65 6.51 16.09 -23.47
CA LEU A 65 5.49 16.45 -24.46
C LEU A 65 5.26 17.97 -24.60
N ALA A 66 6.02 18.81 -23.90
CA ALA A 66 5.82 20.26 -23.91
C ALA A 66 6.16 20.89 -25.26
N GLU A 67 7.20 20.41 -25.95
CA GLU A 67 7.50 20.81 -27.32
C GLU A 67 7.90 19.59 -28.18
N PRO A 68 7.77 19.65 -29.51
CA PRO A 68 8.08 18.53 -30.38
C PRO A 68 9.57 18.18 -30.37
N GLY A 69 9.91 16.93 -30.02
CA GLY A 69 11.29 16.42 -30.05
C GLY A 69 11.59 15.50 -28.87
N ILE A 70 12.85 15.05 -28.77
CA ILE A 70 13.36 14.37 -27.57
C ILE A 70 14.17 15.41 -26.78
N GLN A 71 13.72 15.76 -25.59
CA GLN A 71 14.27 16.87 -24.80
C GLN A 71 14.99 16.37 -23.54
N TYR A 72 14.24 15.74 -22.64
CA TYR A 72 14.71 15.36 -21.31
C TYR A 72 15.02 13.87 -21.22
N LEU A 73 14.44 13.04 -22.09
CA LEU A 73 14.65 11.59 -22.04
C LEU A 73 16.10 11.16 -22.26
N THR A 74 16.89 11.90 -23.03
CA THR A 74 18.33 11.61 -23.20
C THR A 74 19.10 11.78 -21.90
N TRP A 75 18.79 12.82 -21.12
CA TRP A 75 19.35 13.03 -19.79
C TRP A 75 18.90 11.94 -18.80
N TRP A 76 17.61 11.57 -18.83
CA TRP A 76 17.10 10.48 -17.98
C TRP A 76 17.69 9.11 -18.37
N ALA A 77 17.92 8.87 -19.66
CA ALA A 77 18.59 7.66 -20.16
C ALA A 77 20.04 7.60 -19.69
N GLU A 78 20.78 8.71 -19.74
CA GLU A 78 22.13 8.78 -19.20
C GLU A 78 22.14 8.50 -17.69
N PHE A 79 21.21 9.12 -16.95
CA PHE A 79 21.10 8.95 -15.50
C PHE A 79 20.75 7.51 -15.08
N MET A 80 19.83 6.84 -15.78
CA MET A 80 19.34 5.51 -15.38
C MET A 80 20.01 4.33 -16.08
N ALA A 81 20.40 4.48 -17.35
CA ALA A 81 20.97 3.42 -18.18
C ALA A 81 22.47 3.62 -18.47
N GLY A 82 23.04 4.78 -18.14
CA GLY A 82 24.45 5.09 -18.39
C GLY A 82 24.79 5.32 -19.87
N THR A 83 23.78 5.45 -20.74
CA THR A 83 23.93 5.70 -22.18
C THR A 83 23.04 6.86 -22.61
N SER A 84 23.52 7.67 -23.55
CA SER A 84 22.78 8.81 -24.12
C SER A 84 22.23 8.52 -25.52
N ASP A 85 22.14 7.24 -25.90
CA ASP A 85 21.69 6.84 -27.23
C ASP A 85 20.19 7.11 -27.42
N ILE A 86 19.84 7.60 -28.61
CA ILE A 86 18.44 7.93 -28.97
C ILE A 86 17.53 6.71 -28.85
N ASP A 87 18.00 5.53 -29.24
CA ASP A 87 17.22 4.30 -29.14
C ASP A 87 16.92 3.93 -27.67
N THR A 88 17.85 4.24 -26.76
CA THR A 88 17.66 4.02 -25.32
C THR A 88 16.65 5.02 -24.75
N ALA A 89 16.70 6.28 -25.20
CA ALA A 89 15.72 7.30 -24.83
C ALA A 89 14.30 6.94 -25.33
N LEU A 90 14.16 6.43 -26.55
CA LEU A 90 12.88 5.96 -27.09
C LEU A 90 12.35 4.73 -26.35
N HIS A 91 13.21 3.77 -26.00
CA HIS A 91 12.82 2.65 -25.15
C HIS A 91 12.37 3.13 -23.76
N MET A 92 13.07 4.10 -23.16
CA MET A 92 12.75 4.67 -21.85
C MET A 92 11.35 5.29 -21.82
N TRP A 93 10.92 5.92 -22.91
CA TRP A 93 9.56 6.45 -23.03
C TRP A 93 8.49 5.36 -22.83
N ASN A 94 8.66 4.22 -23.49
CA ASN A 94 7.74 3.09 -23.38
C ASN A 94 7.74 2.50 -21.95
N VAL A 95 8.92 2.45 -21.32
CA VAL A 95 9.08 2.02 -19.92
C VAL A 95 8.33 2.98 -18.99
N PHE A 96 8.48 4.29 -19.14
CA PHE A 96 7.81 5.28 -18.30
C PHE A 96 6.29 5.27 -18.45
N ILE A 97 5.75 5.19 -19.67
CA ILE A 97 4.30 5.07 -19.89
C ILE A 97 3.75 3.81 -19.21
N THR A 98 4.43 2.68 -19.41
CA THR A 98 3.99 1.40 -18.87
C THR A 98 4.07 1.41 -17.35
N ALA A 99 5.18 1.89 -16.78
CA ALA A 99 5.37 2.02 -15.34
C ALA A 99 4.33 2.96 -14.71
N HIS A 100 4.06 4.12 -15.32
CA HIS A 100 3.02 5.05 -14.86
C HIS A 100 1.65 4.37 -14.79
N GLY A 101 1.24 3.69 -15.87
CA GLY A 101 -0.04 3.00 -15.91
C GLY A 101 -0.15 1.89 -14.85
N LEU A 102 0.89 1.06 -14.72
CA LEU A 102 0.92 -0.02 -13.73
C LEU A 102 0.89 0.52 -12.29
N ILE A 103 1.67 1.56 -11.99
CA ILE A 103 1.71 2.16 -10.65
C ILE A 103 0.37 2.79 -10.30
N MET A 104 -0.21 3.58 -11.20
CA MET A 104 -1.47 4.28 -10.92
C MET A 104 -2.65 3.31 -10.74
N VAL A 105 -2.77 2.29 -11.60
CA VAL A 105 -3.90 1.37 -11.56
C VAL A 105 -3.74 0.32 -10.46
N PHE A 106 -2.62 -0.41 -10.45
CA PHE A 106 -2.44 -1.57 -9.57
C PHE A 106 -1.87 -1.22 -8.19
N PHE A 107 -1.12 -0.12 -8.06
CA PHE A 107 -0.42 0.21 -6.81
C PHE A 107 -0.96 1.47 -6.11
N MET A 108 -1.67 2.35 -6.81
CA MET A 108 -2.37 3.48 -6.20
C MET A 108 -3.87 3.23 -6.07
N VAL A 109 -4.59 3.05 -7.19
CA VAL A 109 -6.06 2.97 -7.17
C VAL A 109 -6.57 1.69 -6.49
N MET A 110 -6.12 0.51 -6.92
CA MET A 110 -6.58 -0.75 -6.29
C MET A 110 -6.25 -0.81 -4.80
N PRO A 111 -5.03 -0.47 -4.35
CA PRO A 111 -4.69 -0.52 -2.93
C PRO A 111 -5.40 0.55 -2.12
N ALA A 112 -5.63 1.77 -2.65
CA ALA A 112 -6.40 2.78 -1.95
C ALA A 112 -7.88 2.36 -1.77
N MET A 113 -8.51 1.89 -2.85
CA MET A 113 -9.94 1.58 -2.87
C MET A 113 -10.25 0.26 -2.17
N ILE A 114 -9.60 -0.83 -2.58
CA ILE A 114 -9.88 -2.18 -2.09
C ILE A 114 -9.10 -2.44 -0.79
N GLY A 115 -7.81 -2.12 -0.79
CA GLY A 115 -6.95 -2.36 0.37
C GLY A 115 -7.16 -1.36 1.52
N GLY A 116 -7.34 -0.07 1.21
CA GLY A 116 -7.47 1.00 2.20
C GLY A 116 -8.90 1.13 2.70
N PHE A 117 -9.77 1.65 1.84
CA PHE A 117 -11.17 1.87 2.17
C PHE A 117 -11.92 0.56 2.38
N GLY A 118 -11.64 -0.49 1.61
CA GLY A 118 -12.26 -1.81 1.81
C GLY A 118 -11.98 -2.37 3.21
N ASN A 119 -10.72 -2.36 3.65
CA ASN A 119 -10.38 -2.80 5.01
C ASN A 119 -10.97 -1.90 6.09
N TRP A 120 -11.05 -0.59 5.88
CA TRP A 120 -11.65 0.33 6.87
C TRP A 120 -13.15 0.15 7.00
N PHE A 121 -13.87 0.12 5.89
CA PHE A 121 -15.31 0.27 5.87
C PHE A 121 -16.09 -1.03 5.75
N VAL A 122 -15.58 -2.07 5.07
CA VAL A 122 -16.35 -3.30 4.84
C VAL A 122 -16.78 -3.97 6.16
N PRO A 123 -15.89 -4.21 7.14
CA PRO A 123 -16.30 -4.79 8.43
C PRO A 123 -17.31 -3.91 9.20
N LEU A 124 -17.14 -2.59 9.12
CA LEU A 124 -18.04 -1.63 9.78
C LEU A 124 -19.43 -1.62 9.13
N MET A 125 -19.51 -1.70 7.80
CA MET A 125 -20.77 -1.71 7.05
C MET A 125 -21.58 -2.99 7.27
N ILE A 126 -20.91 -4.12 7.52
CA ILE A 126 -21.57 -5.41 7.80
C ILE A 126 -21.75 -5.67 9.30
N GLY A 127 -21.30 -4.76 10.17
CA GLY A 127 -21.37 -4.91 11.63
C GLY A 127 -20.47 -6.02 12.21
N ALA A 128 -19.46 -6.46 11.45
CA ALA A 128 -18.51 -7.47 11.91
C ALA A 128 -17.40 -6.84 12.76
N PRO A 129 -16.87 -7.56 13.76
CA PRO A 129 -15.79 -7.05 14.61
C PRO A 129 -14.44 -6.94 13.89
N ASP A 130 -14.19 -7.74 12.84
CA ASP A 130 -12.95 -7.72 12.03
C ASP A 130 -13.16 -8.43 10.67
N MET A 131 -12.12 -8.48 9.82
CA MET A 131 -12.07 -9.25 8.57
C MET A 131 -12.11 -10.76 8.83
N ALA A 132 -12.68 -11.54 7.90
CA ALA A 132 -12.84 -13.00 8.06
C ALA A 132 -11.53 -13.77 8.29
N PHE A 133 -10.42 -13.28 7.74
CA PHE A 133 -9.09 -13.85 7.92
C PHE A 133 -8.05 -12.76 8.24
N PRO A 134 -7.94 -12.30 9.49
CA PRO A 134 -7.14 -11.14 9.87
C PRO A 134 -5.64 -11.27 9.54
N ARG A 135 -5.07 -12.48 9.73
CA ARG A 135 -3.64 -12.73 9.45
C ARG A 135 -3.33 -12.79 7.95
N MET A 136 -4.26 -13.28 7.14
CA MET A 136 -4.07 -13.29 5.68
C MET A 136 -4.15 -11.86 5.10
N ASN A 137 -4.95 -10.98 5.70
CA ASN A 137 -5.04 -9.57 5.31
C ASN A 137 -3.70 -8.83 5.49
N ASN A 138 -2.96 -9.12 6.57
CA ASN A 138 -1.63 -8.58 6.74
C ASN A 138 -0.65 -9.10 5.66
N VAL A 139 -0.72 -10.40 5.35
CA VAL A 139 0.11 -10.99 4.28
C VAL A 139 -0.20 -10.35 2.92
N SER A 140 -1.48 -10.11 2.59
CA SER A 140 -1.83 -9.45 1.32
C SER A 140 -1.27 -8.03 1.21
N PHE A 141 -1.19 -7.29 2.32
CA PHE A 141 -0.52 -5.98 2.33
C PHE A 141 0.97 -6.11 2.00
N TRP A 142 1.69 -7.01 2.67
CA TRP A 142 3.12 -7.20 2.43
C TRP A 142 3.42 -7.73 1.02
N LEU A 143 2.55 -8.57 0.45
CA LEU A 143 2.66 -9.00 -0.94
C LEU A 143 2.50 -7.82 -1.92
N THR A 144 1.62 -6.86 -1.60
CA THR A 144 1.45 -5.64 -2.40
C THR A 144 2.74 -4.80 -2.38
N VAL A 145 3.34 -4.63 -1.20
CA VAL A 145 4.63 -3.92 -1.05
C VAL A 145 5.75 -4.64 -1.80
N ALA A 146 5.85 -5.97 -1.68
CA ALA A 146 6.84 -6.76 -2.41
C ALA A 146 6.65 -6.66 -3.93
N GLY A 147 5.42 -6.68 -4.42
CA GLY A 147 5.10 -6.49 -5.84
C GLY A 147 5.51 -5.11 -6.36
N PHE A 148 5.31 -4.06 -5.57
CA PHE A 148 5.74 -2.72 -5.92
C PHE A 148 7.26 -2.60 -5.98
N LEU A 149 7.96 -3.15 -5.00
CA LEU A 149 9.43 -3.18 -5.00
C LEU A 149 9.98 -3.97 -6.18
N SER A 150 9.32 -5.07 -6.58
CA SER A 150 9.70 -5.82 -7.77
C SER A 150 9.58 -4.99 -9.06
N LEU A 151 8.48 -4.23 -9.20
CA LEU A 151 8.32 -3.29 -10.33
C LEU A 151 9.37 -2.18 -10.31
N MET A 152 9.71 -1.64 -9.13
CA MET A 152 10.77 -0.64 -9.01
C MET A 152 12.14 -1.23 -9.33
N ALA A 153 12.40 -2.46 -8.93
CA ALA A 153 13.63 -3.17 -9.26
C ALA A 153 13.75 -3.41 -10.78
N SER A 154 12.65 -3.66 -11.50
CA SER A 154 12.69 -3.92 -12.94
C SER A 154 13.24 -2.77 -13.77
N LEU A 155 13.21 -1.53 -13.25
CA LEU A 155 13.81 -0.35 -13.91
C LEU A 155 15.34 -0.42 -13.99
N PHE A 156 15.99 -1.18 -13.08
CA PHE A 156 17.45 -1.29 -13.01
C PHE A 156 17.99 -2.50 -13.76
N PHE A 157 17.12 -3.40 -14.22
CA PHE A 157 17.53 -4.51 -15.06
C PHE A 157 17.46 -4.08 -16.52
N PRO A 158 18.52 -4.29 -17.32
CA PRO A 158 18.49 -3.98 -18.75
C PRO A 158 17.30 -4.68 -19.41
N GLY A 159 16.41 -3.88 -20.01
CA GLY A 159 15.42 -4.41 -20.94
C GLY A 159 16.19 -4.96 -22.13
N GLY A 160 16.06 -6.26 -22.39
CA GLY A 160 16.58 -6.82 -23.63
C GLY A 160 16.00 -6.01 -24.78
N THR A 161 16.86 -5.45 -25.63
CA THR A 161 16.47 -4.96 -26.95
C THR A 161 15.79 -6.12 -27.64
N GLY A 162 14.45 -6.12 -27.67
CA GLY A 162 13.72 -6.97 -28.58
C GLY A 162 14.24 -6.72 -30.00
N PRO A 163 14.25 -7.75 -30.87
CA PRO A 163 14.67 -7.56 -32.25
C PRO A 163 13.85 -6.48 -32.96
#